data_AF-A0A102D7P7-F1
#
_entry.id   AF-A0A102D7P7-F1
#
_cell.length_a   1.000
_cell.length_b   1.000
_cell.length_c   1.000
_cell.angle_alpha   90.00
_cell.angle_beta   90.00
_cell.angle_gamma   90.00
#
_symmetry.space_group_name_H-M   'P 1'
#
loop_
_entity.id
_entity.type
_entity.pdbx_description
1 polymer ?
#
loop_
_entity_poly.entity_id
_entity_poly.type
_entity_poly.pdbx_seq_one_letter_code
_entity_poly.pdbx_strand_id
1 'polypeptide(L)'
;MLGIGGAVVWAQIEGDRGIAPVASTGDFEVTGIDVEVTGRTAEEARANGWHTATRLAWQKLWAQRDLGGGAPALDDGTLSGMVSAISVEHEEIGPHRYIARLGVVFERARAAGYLGLQGGGTRSAPLLVIPLLYQGGVASVFETRTPWQKAWADFHTGESVIDYVRPNGGGADGLLIDAGQVGRRSRNWWRTILDQYGAEDVVIPIARLERQWPGGPIKGTFTARHGPDNLFLGSFELTADNEDKLPAMLGEATKRLDAIYAQALAAGQLSPDASLNSTPQIDPKLIAAILDKLPPPQAGVHVAGGPVTAAAGGVAAGAAIQVQFASPDAGAVDAAQAALRAVPGVQGVVTSSLALGGVSVMRVTYGGDIEALASALRAQGWKVTQGPGALSIRR
;
A
#
# COMPACT_ATOMS: atom_id res chain seq x y z
N MET A 1 6.65 -4.96 -57.93
CA MET A 1 6.38 -4.26 -56.65
C MET A 1 6.69 -5.22 -55.51
N LEU A 2 7.76 -4.97 -54.76
CA LEU A 2 8.15 -5.73 -53.56
C LEU A 2 7.43 -5.12 -52.35
N GLY A 3 6.60 -5.92 -51.69
CA GLY A 3 5.88 -5.53 -50.48
C GLY A 3 6.79 -5.65 -49.25
N ILE A 4 6.98 -4.53 -48.55
CA ILE A 4 7.67 -4.45 -47.26
C ILE A 4 6.69 -4.87 -46.17
N GLY A 5 6.89 -6.05 -45.59
CA GLY A 5 6.19 -6.49 -44.38
C GLY A 5 6.91 -5.96 -43.15
N GLY A 6 6.50 -4.81 -42.63
CA GLY A 6 6.93 -4.32 -41.33
C GLY A 6 6.27 -5.13 -40.23
N ALA A 7 6.99 -6.08 -39.66
CA ALA A 7 6.60 -6.73 -38.41
C ALA A 7 6.63 -5.67 -37.30
N VAL A 8 5.45 -5.15 -36.94
CA VAL A 8 5.28 -4.43 -35.69
C VAL A 8 5.39 -5.47 -34.58
N VAL A 9 6.59 -5.59 -34.02
CA VAL A 9 6.82 -6.33 -32.79
C VAL A 9 6.12 -5.54 -31.69
N TRP A 10 4.88 -5.94 -31.39
CA TRP A 10 4.23 -5.56 -30.15
C TRP A 10 5.08 -6.18 -29.04
N ALA A 11 5.83 -5.33 -28.34
CA ALA A 11 6.50 -5.71 -27.11
C ALA A 11 5.42 -6.20 -26.14
N GLN A 12 5.30 -7.52 -25.99
CA GLN A 12 4.57 -8.15 -24.89
C GLN A 12 5.30 -7.84 -23.59
N ILE A 13 5.09 -6.66 -23.03
CA ILE A 13 5.44 -6.32 -21.64
C ILE A 13 4.16 -5.95 -20.91
N GLU A 14 3.23 -6.90 -20.85
CA GLU A 14 2.08 -6.82 -19.95
C GLU A 14 1.74 -8.24 -19.51
N GLY A 15 2.74 -8.88 -18.90
CA GLY A 15 2.53 -10.06 -18.08
C GLY A 15 2.22 -9.60 -16.67
N ASP A 16 1.11 -10.09 -16.14
CA ASP A 16 0.67 -10.04 -14.76
C ASP A 16 1.81 -10.43 -13.79
N ARG A 17 2.64 -9.46 -13.37
CA ARG A 17 3.89 -9.67 -12.58
C ARG A 17 3.70 -9.50 -11.08
N GLY A 18 2.58 -8.95 -10.61
CA GLY A 18 2.32 -8.69 -9.20
C GLY A 18 1.45 -9.74 -8.51
N ILE A 19 1.45 -9.76 -7.18
CA ILE A 19 0.45 -10.44 -6.35
C ILE A 19 -0.28 -9.34 -5.57
N ALA A 20 -1.54 -9.09 -5.93
CA ALA A 20 -2.33 -8.08 -5.25
C ALA A 20 -2.59 -8.52 -3.79
N PRO A 21 -2.32 -7.65 -2.80
CA PRO A 21 -2.64 -7.95 -1.42
C PRO A 21 -4.14 -8.15 -1.21
N VAL A 22 -4.51 -9.07 -0.32
CA VAL A 22 -5.90 -9.21 0.11
C VAL A 22 -6.29 -7.95 0.86
N ALA A 23 -7.41 -7.33 0.46
CA ALA A 23 -7.99 -6.19 1.15
C ALA A 23 -8.44 -6.62 2.55
N SER A 24 -7.72 -6.19 3.58
CA SER A 24 -8.14 -6.40 4.96
C SER A 24 -9.01 -5.23 5.40
N THR A 25 -10.33 -5.40 5.38
CA THR A 25 -11.18 -4.64 6.30
C THR A 25 -10.76 -5.09 7.70
N GLY A 26 -10.17 -4.21 8.50
CA GLY A 26 -9.50 -4.59 9.76
C GLY A 26 -10.39 -5.19 10.86
N ASP A 27 -11.65 -5.50 10.57
CA ASP A 27 -12.59 -6.10 11.50
C ASP A 27 -12.34 -7.60 11.69
N PHE A 28 -12.82 -8.16 12.81
CA PHE A 28 -12.71 -9.59 13.09
C PHE A 28 -13.94 -10.32 12.57
N GLU A 29 -13.76 -11.17 11.56
CA GLU A 29 -14.84 -12.00 11.02
C GLU A 29 -14.80 -13.42 11.58
N VAL A 30 -15.96 -13.92 12.02
CA VAL A 30 -16.15 -15.29 12.49
C VAL A 30 -17.31 -15.91 11.73
N THR A 31 -17.03 -16.92 10.90
CA THR A 31 -18.02 -17.62 10.07
C THR A 31 -18.44 -18.98 10.64
N GLY A 32 -19.51 -19.56 10.08
CA GLY A 32 -19.97 -20.91 10.45
C GLY A 32 -20.43 -21.01 11.90
N ILE A 33 -21.30 -20.09 12.33
CA ILE A 33 -21.98 -20.15 13.62
C ILE A 33 -23.38 -20.72 13.42
N ASP A 34 -23.57 -21.96 13.83
CA ASP A 34 -24.88 -22.60 13.81
C ASP A 34 -25.68 -22.20 15.06
N VAL A 35 -26.89 -21.68 14.87
CA VAL A 35 -27.83 -21.35 15.95
C VAL A 35 -29.17 -22.01 15.74
N GLU A 36 -29.71 -22.51 16.84
CA GLU A 36 -31.08 -22.98 16.93
C GLU A 36 -31.68 -22.45 18.22
N VAL A 37 -32.71 -21.61 18.11
CA VAL A 37 -33.38 -21.01 19.28
C VAL A 37 -34.88 -20.92 19.07
N THR A 38 -35.60 -20.67 20.16
CA THR A 38 -37.05 -20.47 20.17
C THR A 38 -37.45 -19.10 20.71
N GLY A 39 -38.66 -18.68 20.40
CA GLY A 39 -39.25 -17.40 20.84
C GLY A 39 -40.77 -17.44 20.79
N ARG A 40 -41.45 -16.48 21.45
CA ARG A 40 -42.91 -16.41 21.45
C ARG A 40 -43.44 -15.89 20.12
N THR A 41 -42.61 -15.22 19.32
CA THR A 41 -42.87 -14.91 17.92
C THR A 41 -41.64 -15.24 17.06
N ALA A 42 -41.83 -15.22 15.74
CA ALA A 42 -40.74 -15.40 14.78
C ALA A 42 -39.65 -14.33 14.92
N GLU A 43 -40.04 -13.09 15.18
CA GLU A 43 -39.12 -11.96 15.38
C GLU A 43 -38.34 -12.10 16.69
N GLU A 44 -38.99 -12.52 17.77
CA GLU A 44 -38.32 -12.78 19.05
C GLU A 44 -37.34 -13.96 18.92
N ALA A 45 -37.73 -15.04 18.24
CA ALA A 45 -36.85 -16.17 17.97
C ALA A 45 -35.61 -15.74 17.15
N ARG A 46 -35.79 -14.87 16.15
CA ARG A 46 -34.68 -14.33 15.34
C ARG A 46 -33.74 -13.47 16.18
N ALA A 47 -34.27 -12.55 16.99
CA ALA A 47 -33.46 -11.70 17.86
C ALA A 47 -32.62 -12.54 18.85
N ASN A 48 -33.25 -13.53 19.49
CA ASN A 48 -32.57 -14.49 20.35
C ASN A 48 -31.46 -15.24 19.59
N GLY A 49 -31.69 -15.54 18.31
CA GLY A 49 -30.76 -16.22 17.43
C GLY A 49 -29.51 -15.38 17.19
N TRP A 50 -29.69 -14.08 16.92
CA TRP A 50 -28.57 -13.15 16.72
C TRP A 50 -27.78 -12.91 18.01
N HIS A 51 -28.44 -12.77 19.16
CA HIS A 51 -27.74 -12.66 20.45
C HIS A 51 -26.92 -13.92 20.76
N THR A 52 -27.50 -15.10 20.53
CA THR A 52 -26.82 -16.38 20.73
C THR A 52 -25.65 -16.56 19.76
N ALA A 53 -25.84 -16.21 18.48
CA ALA A 53 -24.80 -16.28 17.46
C ALA A 53 -23.63 -15.37 17.80
N THR A 54 -23.91 -14.14 18.25
CA THR A 54 -22.87 -13.18 18.66
C THR A 54 -22.04 -13.72 19.82
N ARG A 55 -22.70 -14.34 20.82
CA ARG A 55 -22.02 -14.91 21.98
C ARG A 55 -21.14 -16.10 21.60
N LEU A 56 -21.63 -16.99 20.73
CA LEU A 56 -20.86 -18.12 20.22
C LEU A 56 -19.69 -17.65 19.34
N ALA A 57 -19.92 -16.64 18.51
CA ALA A 57 -18.88 -16.02 17.68
C ALA A 57 -17.76 -15.42 18.55
N TRP A 58 -18.11 -14.75 19.65
CA TRP A 58 -17.13 -14.20 20.59
C TRP A 58 -16.27 -15.29 21.25
N GLN A 59 -16.88 -16.39 21.67
CA GLN A 59 -16.17 -17.54 22.23
C GLN A 59 -15.24 -18.19 21.20
N LYS A 60 -15.71 -18.33 19.96
CA LYS A 60 -14.91 -18.88 18.84
C LYS A 60 -13.75 -17.96 18.49
N LEU A 61 -13.97 -16.64 18.46
CA LEU A 61 -12.91 -15.63 18.27
C LEU A 61 -11.85 -15.71 19.36
N TRP A 62 -12.27 -15.83 20.63
CA TRP A 62 -11.35 -15.98 21.76
C TRP A 62 -10.49 -17.25 21.64
N ALA A 63 -11.13 -18.39 21.32
CA ALA A 63 -10.43 -19.67 21.17
C ALA A 63 -9.45 -19.65 19.99
N GLN A 64 -9.81 -19.02 18.87
CA GLN A 64 -8.92 -18.87 17.71
C GLN A 64 -7.67 -18.04 18.00
N ARG A 65 -7.71 -17.19 19.03
CA ARG A 65 -6.59 -16.33 19.43
C ARG A 65 -5.67 -16.96 20.46
N ASP A 66 -6.03 -18.13 20.99
CA ASP A 66 -5.24 -18.86 21.99
C ASP A 66 -4.86 -17.98 23.21
N LEU A 67 -5.76 -17.10 23.64
CA LEU A 67 -5.52 -16.12 24.72
C LEU A 67 -5.50 -16.76 26.11
N GLY A 68 -5.73 -18.08 26.21
CA GLY A 68 -5.86 -18.80 27.47
C GLY A 68 -7.16 -18.46 28.22
N GLY A 69 -7.63 -19.41 29.04
CA GLY A 69 -8.87 -19.23 29.81
C GLY A 69 -10.15 -19.18 28.96
N GLY A 70 -11.28 -19.02 29.63
CA GLY A 70 -12.57 -18.81 28.96
C GLY A 70 -12.74 -17.36 28.51
N ALA A 71 -13.43 -17.15 27.40
CA ALA A 71 -13.78 -15.80 26.93
C ALA A 71 -14.50 -15.01 28.04
N PRO A 72 -14.19 -13.71 28.23
CA PRO A 72 -14.89 -12.86 29.19
C PRO A 72 -16.40 -12.94 28.98
N ALA A 73 -17.14 -13.16 30.07
CA ALA A 73 -18.59 -13.13 30.06
C ALA A 73 -19.05 -11.67 29.91
N LEU A 74 -19.25 -11.24 28.68
CA LEU A 74 -19.80 -9.94 28.33
C LEU A 74 -21.32 -10.02 28.22
N ASP A 75 -22.01 -8.95 28.61
CA ASP A 75 -23.46 -8.85 28.41
C ASP A 75 -23.81 -8.69 26.93
N ASP A 76 -25.03 -9.08 26.56
CA ASP A 76 -25.47 -9.07 25.17
C ASP A 76 -25.49 -7.65 24.56
N GLY A 77 -25.69 -6.61 25.37
CA GLY A 77 -25.63 -5.22 24.93
C GLY A 77 -24.22 -4.80 24.53
N THR A 78 -23.23 -5.11 25.37
CA THR A 78 -21.81 -4.90 25.07
C THR A 78 -21.38 -5.71 23.84
N LEU A 79 -21.79 -6.97 23.73
CA LEU A 79 -21.51 -7.81 22.56
C LEU A 79 -22.09 -7.23 21.28
N SER A 80 -23.37 -6.89 21.27
CA SER A 80 -24.03 -6.28 20.09
C SER A 80 -23.42 -4.92 19.72
N GLY A 81 -22.98 -4.13 20.70
CA GLY A 81 -22.28 -2.86 20.45
C GLY A 81 -20.92 -3.01 19.75
N MET A 82 -20.32 -4.20 19.80
CA MET A 82 -19.07 -4.51 19.09
C MET A 82 -19.30 -5.10 17.70
N VAL A 83 -20.51 -5.55 17.37
CA VAL A 83 -20.82 -6.13 16.05
C VAL A 83 -20.98 -5.02 15.01
N SER A 84 -20.21 -5.08 13.94
CA SER A 84 -20.36 -4.19 12.79
C SER A 84 -21.33 -4.76 11.75
N ALA A 85 -21.34 -6.08 11.56
CA ALA A 85 -22.23 -6.76 10.63
C ALA A 85 -22.52 -8.21 11.04
N ILE A 86 -23.68 -8.73 10.63
CA ILE A 86 -24.02 -10.15 10.67
C ILE A 86 -24.32 -10.59 9.24
N SER A 87 -23.56 -11.56 8.76
CA SER A 87 -23.76 -12.21 7.46
C SER A 87 -24.64 -13.45 7.66
N VAL A 88 -25.61 -13.66 6.77
CA VAL A 88 -26.54 -14.79 6.84
C VAL A 88 -26.16 -15.78 5.74
N GLU A 89 -25.67 -16.96 6.12
CA GLU A 89 -25.34 -18.03 5.17
C GLU A 89 -26.58 -18.89 4.86
N HIS A 90 -27.30 -19.28 5.89
CA HIS A 90 -28.55 -20.04 5.81
C HIS A 90 -29.50 -19.58 6.90
N GLU A 91 -30.78 -19.42 6.60
CA GLU A 91 -31.78 -18.96 7.57
C GLU A 91 -33.13 -19.63 7.33
N GLU A 92 -33.68 -20.25 8.38
CA GLU A 92 -35.01 -20.83 8.43
C GLU A 92 -35.77 -20.26 9.62
N ILE A 93 -36.92 -19.63 9.33
CA ILE A 93 -37.76 -18.96 10.33
C ILE A 93 -39.10 -19.68 10.40
N GLY A 94 -39.35 -20.36 11.51
CA GLY A 94 -40.66 -20.89 11.89
C GLY A 94 -41.43 -19.94 12.81
N PRO A 95 -42.69 -20.25 13.16
CA PRO A 95 -43.53 -19.38 14.00
C PRO A 95 -42.93 -19.07 15.39
N HIS A 96 -42.19 -20.04 15.95
CA HIS A 96 -41.59 -19.96 17.29
C HIS A 96 -40.15 -20.52 17.34
N ARG A 97 -39.53 -20.81 16.18
CA ARG A 97 -38.21 -21.46 16.08
C ARG A 97 -37.40 -20.78 15.00
N TYR A 98 -36.13 -20.54 15.27
CA TYR A 98 -35.17 -19.93 14.37
C TYR A 98 -33.95 -20.85 14.25
N ILE A 99 -33.61 -21.24 13.03
CA ILE A 99 -32.40 -22.01 12.72
C ILE A 99 -31.61 -21.21 11.70
N ALA A 100 -30.35 -20.95 11.96
CA ALA A 100 -29.50 -20.25 11.01
C ALA A 100 -28.04 -20.66 11.12
N ARG A 101 -27.33 -20.49 10.00
CA ARG A 101 -25.88 -20.43 9.96
C ARG A 101 -25.46 -19.00 9.66
N LEU A 102 -24.74 -18.40 10.60
CA LEU A 102 -24.42 -16.97 10.58
C LEU A 102 -22.91 -16.76 10.62
N GLY A 103 -22.47 -15.68 9.98
CA GLY A 103 -21.17 -15.05 10.18
C GLY A 103 -21.33 -13.76 10.98
N VAL A 104 -20.43 -13.49 11.92
CA VAL A 104 -20.46 -12.27 12.73
C VAL A 104 -19.15 -11.52 12.55
N VAL A 105 -19.25 -10.23 12.24
CA VAL A 105 -18.12 -9.32 12.09
C VAL A 105 -18.08 -8.39 13.30
N PHE A 106 -16.97 -8.39 14.03
CA PHE A 106 -16.72 -7.52 15.16
C PHE A 106 -15.82 -6.35 14.77
N GLU A 107 -16.23 -5.15 15.13
CA GLU A 107 -15.42 -3.95 15.02
C GLU A 107 -14.20 -4.07 15.93
N ARG A 108 -13.01 -4.07 15.33
CA ARG A 108 -11.75 -4.27 16.06
C ARG A 108 -11.57 -3.28 17.19
N ALA A 109 -11.80 -1.99 16.93
CA ALA A 109 -11.50 -0.93 17.87
C ALA A 109 -12.24 -1.12 19.21
N ARG A 110 -13.46 -1.70 19.15
CA ARG A 110 -14.27 -1.98 20.33
C ARG A 110 -13.94 -3.34 20.95
N ALA A 111 -13.68 -4.36 20.13
CA ALA A 111 -13.34 -5.71 20.60
C ALA A 111 -11.93 -5.83 21.19
N ALA A 112 -10.95 -5.04 20.71
CA ALA A 112 -9.54 -5.15 21.08
C ALA A 112 -9.30 -5.00 22.60
N GLY A 113 -9.99 -4.05 23.24
CA GLY A 113 -9.86 -3.83 24.69
C GLY A 113 -10.26 -5.05 25.52
N TYR A 114 -11.21 -5.86 25.05
CA TYR A 114 -11.67 -7.06 25.74
C TYR A 114 -10.82 -8.29 25.42
N LEU A 115 -10.24 -8.37 24.22
CA LEU A 115 -9.38 -9.48 23.77
C LEU A 115 -8.00 -9.50 24.44
N GLY A 116 -7.75 -8.67 25.45
CA GLY A 116 -6.41 -8.53 26.03
C GLY A 116 -5.38 -8.02 25.00
N LEU A 117 -5.85 -7.55 23.85
CA LEU A 117 -5.06 -6.81 22.88
C LEU A 117 -4.86 -5.42 23.51
N GLN A 118 -3.97 -5.35 24.50
CA GLN A 118 -3.31 -4.11 24.88
C GLN A 118 -2.55 -3.62 23.65
N GLY A 119 -3.29 -2.87 22.83
CA GLY A 119 -2.99 -2.66 21.43
C GLY A 119 -4.04 -1.81 20.71
N GLY A 120 -4.89 -1.08 21.45
CA GLY A 120 -5.24 0.28 21.05
C GLY A 120 -4.03 1.23 21.24
N GLY A 121 -2.81 0.72 21.07
CA GLY A 121 -1.61 1.51 21.05
C GLY A 121 -1.56 2.34 19.78
N THR A 122 -0.75 3.38 19.80
CA THR A 122 -0.41 4.17 18.61
C THR A 122 -0.03 3.21 17.49
N ARG A 123 -0.85 3.13 16.44
CA ARG A 123 -0.52 2.40 15.22
C ARG A 123 0.79 2.95 14.66
N SER A 124 1.62 2.10 14.06
CA SER A 124 2.81 2.61 13.38
C SER A 124 2.41 3.65 12.32
N ALA A 125 3.36 4.50 11.96
CA ALA A 125 3.29 5.17 10.66
C ALA A 125 3.17 4.12 9.53
N PRO A 126 2.70 4.50 8.33
CA PRO A 126 2.67 3.61 7.18
C PRO A 126 4.07 3.08 6.83
N LEU A 127 4.29 1.76 6.95
CA LEU A 127 5.56 1.09 6.70
C LEU A 127 5.51 0.30 5.39
N LEU A 128 6.41 0.62 4.46
CA LEU A 128 6.58 -0.11 3.21
C LEU A 128 7.15 -1.51 3.46
N VAL A 129 6.47 -2.55 2.97
CA VAL A 129 6.94 -3.94 3.09
C VAL A 129 7.79 -4.32 1.88
N ILE A 130 9.03 -4.75 2.15
CA ILE A 130 9.96 -5.29 1.14
C ILE A 130 10.26 -6.76 1.47
N PRO A 131 9.50 -7.73 0.93
CA PRO A 131 9.64 -9.14 1.25
C PRO A 131 10.83 -9.76 0.51
N LEU A 132 12.00 -9.75 1.15
CA LEU A 132 13.23 -10.26 0.57
C LEU A 132 13.35 -11.78 0.76
N LEU A 133 13.42 -12.54 -0.33
CA LEU A 133 13.62 -13.98 -0.36
C LEU A 133 15.06 -14.31 -0.80
N TYR A 134 15.77 -15.10 -0.01
CA TYR A 134 17.00 -15.79 -0.43
C TYR A 134 16.70 -17.26 -0.68
N GLN A 135 16.91 -17.71 -1.90
CA GLN A 135 16.76 -19.12 -2.26
C GLN A 135 17.79 -19.52 -3.31
N GLY A 136 18.50 -20.62 -3.09
CA GLY A 136 19.49 -21.13 -4.05
C GLY A 136 20.63 -20.13 -4.33
N GLY A 137 20.99 -19.29 -3.36
CA GLY A 137 22.00 -18.23 -3.50
C GLY A 137 21.53 -16.98 -4.23
N VAL A 138 20.28 -16.94 -4.69
CA VAL A 138 19.68 -15.77 -5.36
C VAL A 138 18.79 -15.02 -4.37
N ALA A 139 18.90 -13.69 -4.40
CA ALA A 139 18.03 -12.79 -3.66
C ALA A 139 16.96 -12.23 -4.60
N SER A 140 15.69 -12.24 -4.17
CA SER A 140 14.58 -11.65 -4.93
C SER A 140 13.57 -10.98 -4.01
N VAL A 141 12.92 -9.95 -4.52
CA VAL A 141 11.82 -9.23 -3.88
C VAL A 141 10.59 -9.27 -4.79
N PHE A 142 10.60 -8.47 -5.87
CA PHE A 142 9.50 -8.29 -6.82
C PHE A 142 9.91 -8.54 -8.28
N GLU A 143 11.16 -8.91 -8.55
CA GLU A 143 11.65 -9.23 -9.90
C GLU A 143 10.93 -10.46 -10.48
N THR A 144 10.50 -11.37 -9.60
CA THR A 144 9.72 -12.57 -9.91
C THR A 144 8.68 -12.80 -8.81
N ARG A 145 7.57 -13.49 -9.14
CA ARG A 145 6.60 -13.90 -8.13
C ARG A 145 7.23 -14.91 -7.18
N THR A 146 7.30 -14.58 -5.90
CA THR A 146 7.88 -15.47 -4.88
C THR A 146 6.81 -16.02 -3.94
N PRO A 147 7.01 -17.22 -3.37
CA PRO A 147 6.12 -17.73 -2.33
C PRO A 147 6.12 -16.83 -1.08
N TRP A 148 7.21 -16.07 -0.86
CA TRP A 148 7.30 -15.12 0.23
C TRP A 148 6.47 -13.86 0.00
N GLN A 149 6.52 -13.29 -1.19
CA GLN A 149 5.62 -12.21 -1.61
C GLN A 149 4.15 -12.65 -1.48
N LYS A 150 3.83 -13.88 -1.91
CA LYS A 150 2.48 -14.43 -1.75
C LYS A 150 2.04 -14.49 -0.29
N ALA A 151 2.90 -14.99 0.61
CA ALA A 151 2.58 -15.07 2.03
C ALA A 151 2.28 -13.68 2.65
N TRP A 152 3.01 -12.64 2.24
CA TRP A 152 2.76 -11.26 2.67
C TRP A 152 1.51 -10.64 2.03
N ALA A 153 1.18 -11.00 0.78
CA ALA A 153 -0.04 -10.59 0.12
C ALA A 153 -1.29 -11.22 0.77
N ASP A 154 -1.20 -12.50 1.14
CA ASP A 154 -2.27 -13.27 1.80
C ASP A 154 -2.40 -12.92 3.30
N PHE A 155 -1.39 -12.25 3.90
CA PHE A 155 -1.41 -11.88 5.31
C PHE A 155 -2.49 -10.83 5.61
N HIS A 156 -3.27 -11.10 6.67
CA HIS A 156 -4.37 -10.24 7.08
C HIS A 156 -3.84 -9.13 7.99
N THR A 157 -3.28 -8.09 7.37
CA THR A 157 -2.69 -6.93 8.04
C THR A 157 -3.66 -6.13 8.89
N GLY A 158 -4.97 -6.28 8.63
CA GLY A 158 -6.01 -5.72 9.47
C GLY A 158 -5.81 -6.03 10.95
N GLU A 159 -5.20 -7.18 11.24
CA GLU A 159 -4.91 -7.69 12.58
C GLU A 159 -3.78 -7.03 13.34
N SER A 160 -2.91 -6.32 12.62
CA SER A 160 -1.67 -5.79 13.17
C SER A 160 -1.82 -4.36 13.71
N VAL A 161 -0.96 -4.02 14.66
CA VAL A 161 -0.70 -2.62 15.08
C VAL A 161 0.24 -1.90 14.11
N ILE A 162 0.81 -2.62 13.15
CA ILE A 162 1.65 -2.10 12.08
C ILE A 162 0.80 -1.79 10.85
N ASP A 163 0.93 -0.57 10.34
CA ASP A 163 0.30 -0.15 9.09
C ASP A 163 1.19 -0.55 7.90
N TYR A 164 0.88 -1.66 7.24
CA TYR A 164 1.70 -2.18 6.15
C TYR A 164 1.24 -1.64 4.78
N VAL A 165 2.11 -0.84 4.16
CA VAL A 165 2.02 -0.49 2.75
C VAL A 165 2.63 -1.63 1.94
N ARG A 166 1.80 -2.37 1.21
CA ARG A 166 2.21 -3.57 0.46
C ARG A 166 2.14 -3.31 -1.04
N PRO A 167 3.29 -3.15 -1.73
CA PRO A 167 3.33 -3.09 -3.19
C PRO A 167 2.81 -4.40 -3.77
N ASN A 168 2.08 -4.33 -4.87
CA ASN A 168 1.67 -5.53 -5.58
C ASN A 168 2.85 -6.17 -6.34
N GLY A 169 3.95 -5.43 -6.56
CA GLY A 169 5.14 -5.91 -7.27
C GLY A 169 4.98 -5.93 -8.80
N GLY A 170 3.93 -5.31 -9.34
CA GLY A 170 3.70 -5.17 -10.77
C GLY A 170 4.35 -3.92 -11.37
N GLY A 171 4.51 -3.89 -12.69
CA GLY A 171 4.94 -2.68 -13.42
C GLY A 171 6.34 -2.18 -13.01
N ALA A 172 6.41 -0.92 -12.57
CA ALA A 172 7.65 -0.25 -12.18
C ALA A 172 8.20 -0.73 -10.82
N ASP A 173 7.40 -1.39 -9.98
CA ASP A 173 7.79 -1.80 -8.63
C ASP A 173 8.98 -2.76 -8.63
N GLY A 174 9.00 -3.75 -9.53
CA GLY A 174 10.12 -4.70 -9.65
C GLY A 174 11.41 -4.11 -10.22
N LEU A 175 11.36 -2.92 -10.83
CA LEU A 175 12.55 -2.16 -11.27
C LEU A 175 13.05 -1.20 -10.18
N LEU A 176 12.14 -0.71 -9.34
CA LEU A 176 12.44 0.28 -8.30
C LEU A 176 12.85 -0.40 -6.99
N ILE A 177 12.27 -1.55 -6.65
CA ILE A 177 12.53 -2.29 -5.43
C ILE A 177 13.08 -3.67 -5.81
N ASP A 178 14.40 -3.73 -5.99
CA ASP A 178 15.15 -4.96 -6.23
C ASP A 178 15.97 -5.35 -4.99
N ALA A 179 16.39 -6.62 -4.92
CA ALA A 179 17.16 -7.16 -3.80
C ALA A 179 18.51 -6.43 -3.56
N GLY A 180 19.11 -5.86 -4.60
CA GLY A 180 20.33 -5.06 -4.52
C GLY A 180 20.11 -3.64 -4.01
N GLN A 181 18.90 -3.08 -4.16
CA GLN A 181 18.57 -1.76 -3.67
C GLN A 181 18.24 -1.75 -2.16
N VAL A 182 17.80 -2.87 -1.59
CA VAL A 182 17.39 -2.99 -0.17
C VAL A 182 18.51 -2.58 0.80
N GLY A 183 19.77 -2.76 0.42
CA GLY A 183 20.93 -2.37 1.23
C GLY A 183 21.42 -0.94 1.01
N ARG A 184 20.77 -0.13 0.16
CA ARG A 184 21.23 1.23 -0.14
C ARG A 184 21.07 2.13 1.07
N ARG A 185 22.11 2.89 1.38
CA ARG A 185 22.08 3.89 2.47
C ARG A 185 21.66 5.29 2.01
N SER A 186 21.33 5.46 0.73
CA SER A 186 21.01 6.78 0.16
C SER A 186 19.62 7.23 0.63
N ARG A 187 19.58 8.24 1.50
CA ARG A 187 18.32 8.80 2.03
C ARG A 187 17.47 9.48 0.96
N ASN A 188 18.11 10.13 -0.03
CA ASN A 188 17.40 10.73 -1.15
C ASN A 188 16.66 9.69 -2.00
N TRP A 189 17.28 8.52 -2.20
CA TRP A 189 16.67 7.43 -2.92
C TRP A 189 15.49 6.84 -2.13
N TRP A 190 15.69 6.54 -0.84
CA TRP A 190 14.63 6.03 0.04
C TRP A 190 13.45 6.98 0.13
N ARG A 191 13.68 8.29 0.29
CA ARG A 191 12.60 9.28 0.29
C ARG A 191 11.79 9.23 -0.99
N THR A 192 12.44 9.12 -2.15
CA THR A 192 11.74 9.05 -3.45
C THR A 192 10.85 7.81 -3.55
N ILE A 193 11.33 6.67 -3.06
CA ILE A 193 10.57 5.43 -3.01
C ILE A 193 9.41 5.54 -2.02
N LEU A 194 9.68 5.98 -0.79
CA LEU A 194 8.66 6.11 0.26
C LEU A 194 7.56 7.11 -0.14
N ASP A 195 7.92 8.25 -0.73
CA ASP A 195 6.98 9.23 -1.30
C ASP A 195 6.08 8.62 -2.39
N GLN A 196 6.63 7.73 -3.23
CA GLN A 196 5.88 7.07 -4.31
C GLN A 196 4.82 6.10 -3.76
N TYR A 197 5.10 5.41 -2.67
CA TYR A 197 4.17 4.44 -2.06
C TYR A 197 3.33 5.04 -0.92
N GLY A 198 3.57 6.30 -0.53
CA GLY A 198 2.89 6.94 0.60
C GLY A 198 3.24 6.30 1.94
N ALA A 199 4.47 5.80 2.06
CA ALA A 199 5.01 5.23 3.30
C ALA A 199 5.92 6.26 4.01
N GLU A 200 6.01 6.19 5.33
CA GLU A 200 6.91 7.03 6.13
C GLU A 200 8.24 6.34 6.43
N ASP A 201 8.23 5.00 6.50
CA ASP A 201 9.44 4.20 6.69
C ASP A 201 9.28 2.80 6.04
N VAL A 202 10.26 1.92 6.21
CA VAL A 202 10.34 0.62 5.55
C VAL A 202 10.61 -0.52 6.53
N VAL A 203 9.98 -1.66 6.28
CA VAL A 203 10.29 -2.93 6.93
C VAL A 203 10.72 -3.96 5.89
N ILE A 204 11.75 -4.72 6.24
CA ILE A 204 12.41 -5.67 5.34
C ILE A 204 12.34 -7.06 5.98
N PRO A 205 11.21 -7.77 5.82
CA PRO A 205 11.11 -9.16 6.26
C PRO A 205 11.89 -10.08 5.32
N ILE A 206 12.98 -10.64 5.82
CA ILE A 206 13.87 -11.52 5.06
C ILE A 206 13.53 -12.98 5.34
N ALA A 207 13.35 -13.78 4.30
CA ALA A 207 13.26 -15.24 4.37
C ALA A 207 14.44 -15.87 3.64
N ARG A 208 15.21 -16.74 4.30
CA ARG A 208 16.24 -17.58 3.66
C ARG A 208 15.78 -19.02 3.70
N LEU A 209 15.52 -19.60 2.53
CA LEU A 209 15.02 -20.96 2.38
C LEU A 209 16.12 -21.89 1.84
N GLU A 210 16.44 -22.90 2.62
CA GLU A 210 17.47 -23.91 2.31
C GLU A 210 16.81 -25.29 2.23
N ARG A 211 16.87 -25.90 1.05
CA ARG A 211 16.44 -27.29 0.83
C ARG A 211 17.59 -28.21 1.19
N GLN A 212 17.38 -29.09 2.15
CA GLN A 212 18.45 -30.01 2.58
C GLN A 212 18.76 -31.07 1.50
N TRP A 213 17.74 -31.48 0.74
CA TRP A 213 17.83 -32.33 -0.46
C TRP A 213 16.56 -32.16 -1.32
N PRO A 214 16.56 -32.58 -2.60
CA PRO A 214 15.36 -32.54 -3.43
C PRO A 214 14.19 -33.29 -2.78
N GLY A 215 13.05 -32.60 -2.58
CA GLY A 215 11.87 -33.15 -1.90
C GLY A 215 11.99 -33.29 -0.37
N GLY A 216 13.13 -32.90 0.21
CA GLY A 216 13.38 -32.93 1.65
C GLY A 216 12.81 -31.74 2.41
N PRO A 217 13.07 -31.68 3.73
CA PRO A 217 12.65 -30.58 4.55
C PRO A 217 13.31 -29.28 4.12
N ILE A 218 12.56 -28.19 4.26
CA ILE A 218 12.97 -26.84 3.93
C ILE A 218 13.23 -26.12 5.25
N LYS A 219 14.49 -25.76 5.49
CA LYS A 219 14.86 -24.92 6.63
C LYS A 219 14.68 -23.46 6.22
N GLY A 220 13.85 -22.73 6.96
CA GLY A 220 13.63 -21.30 6.80
C GLY A 220 14.28 -20.52 7.93
N THR A 221 15.18 -19.59 7.60
CA THR A 221 15.65 -18.56 8.55
C THR A 221 14.96 -17.25 8.22
N PHE A 222 14.23 -16.69 9.18
CA PHE A 222 13.46 -15.47 9.03
C PHE A 222 14.10 -14.35 9.85
N THR A 223 14.20 -13.16 9.29
CA THR A 223 14.82 -12.01 9.95
C THR A 223 13.97 -10.76 9.72
N ALA A 224 13.63 -10.06 10.81
CA ALA A 224 12.95 -8.78 10.78
C ALA A 224 14.00 -7.66 10.77
N ARG A 225 13.91 -6.76 9.79
CA ARG A 225 14.75 -5.56 9.72
C ARG A 225 13.93 -4.31 9.43
N HIS A 226 14.44 -3.16 9.80
CA HIS A 226 13.74 -1.88 9.73
C HIS A 226 14.64 -0.76 9.21
N GLY A 227 14.02 0.15 8.47
CA GLY A 227 14.58 1.41 8.07
C GLY A 227 15.60 1.34 6.92
N PRO A 228 15.94 2.49 6.33
CA PRO A 228 16.97 2.62 5.29
C PRO A 228 18.36 2.09 5.67
N ASP A 229 18.68 2.13 6.96
CA ASP A 229 19.96 1.62 7.49
C ASP A 229 19.93 0.11 7.78
N ASN A 230 18.80 -0.53 7.49
CA ASN A 230 18.62 -1.97 7.59
C ASN A 230 18.92 -2.47 9.02
N LEU A 231 18.31 -1.86 10.03
CA LEU A 231 18.47 -2.18 11.45
C LEU A 231 17.90 -3.57 11.75
N PHE A 232 18.62 -4.36 12.54
CA PHE A 232 18.17 -5.69 12.94
C PHE A 232 17.19 -5.60 14.12
N LEU A 233 16.04 -6.28 14.01
CA LEU A 233 15.06 -6.36 15.10
C LEU A 233 15.00 -7.74 15.75
N GLY A 234 15.12 -8.80 14.95
CA GLY A 234 15.05 -10.17 15.45
C GLY A 234 15.12 -11.21 14.35
N SER A 235 15.32 -12.47 14.74
CA SER A 235 15.33 -13.61 13.83
C SER A 235 14.87 -14.88 14.50
N PHE A 236 14.32 -15.81 13.71
CA PHE A 236 13.94 -17.14 14.16
C PHE A 236 14.06 -18.14 13.00
N GLU A 237 14.02 -19.43 13.32
CA GLU A 237 14.03 -20.51 12.34
C GLU A 237 12.72 -21.29 12.39
N LEU A 238 12.26 -21.76 11.23
CA LEU A 238 11.20 -22.75 11.10
C LEU A 238 11.64 -23.82 10.11
N THR A 239 11.03 -25.00 10.19
CA THR A 239 11.27 -26.09 9.24
C THR A 239 9.93 -26.57 8.70
N ALA A 240 9.83 -26.67 7.38
CA ALA A 240 8.73 -27.37 6.72
C ALA A 240 9.21 -28.77 6.36
N ASP A 241 8.40 -29.79 6.66
CA ASP A 241 8.78 -31.19 6.40
C ASP A 241 8.95 -31.51 4.91
N ASN A 242 8.24 -30.77 4.05
CA ASN A 242 8.27 -30.92 2.59
C ASN A 242 7.75 -29.63 1.91
N GLU A 243 7.76 -29.64 0.57
CA GLU A 243 7.31 -28.50 -0.25
C GLU A 243 5.82 -28.17 -0.04
N ASP A 244 4.96 -29.18 0.20
CA ASP A 244 3.53 -28.95 0.45
C ASP A 244 3.26 -28.20 1.77
N LYS A 245 4.16 -28.33 2.74
CA LYS A 245 4.10 -27.62 4.03
C LYS A 245 4.74 -26.23 3.99
N LEU A 246 5.45 -25.88 2.90
CA LEU A 246 6.09 -24.57 2.76
C LEU A 246 5.09 -23.40 2.91
N PRO A 247 3.92 -23.38 2.25
CA PRO A 247 2.99 -22.26 2.39
C PRO A 247 2.50 -22.06 3.83
N ALA A 248 2.25 -23.15 4.56
CA ALA A 248 1.85 -23.09 5.97
C ALA A 248 2.97 -22.52 6.85
N MET A 249 4.22 -22.97 6.65
CA MET A 249 5.39 -22.43 7.34
C MET A 249 5.56 -20.93 7.07
N LEU A 250 5.41 -20.48 5.82
CA LEU A 250 5.55 -19.06 5.47
C LEU A 250 4.43 -18.22 6.11
N GLY A 251 3.19 -18.70 6.14
CA GLY A 251 2.10 -18.03 6.84
C GLY A 251 2.36 -17.89 8.34
N GLU A 252 2.91 -18.92 8.99
CA GLU A 252 3.34 -18.86 10.38
C GLU A 252 4.50 -17.87 10.58
N ALA A 253 5.49 -17.88 9.68
CA ALA A 253 6.61 -16.96 9.72
C ALA A 253 6.15 -15.50 9.64
N THR A 254 5.18 -15.18 8.77
CA THR A 254 4.63 -13.82 8.68
C THR A 254 4.01 -13.37 10.00
N LYS A 255 3.24 -14.23 10.68
CA LYS A 255 2.68 -13.92 12.00
C LYS A 255 3.75 -13.67 13.07
N ARG A 256 4.82 -14.47 13.07
CA ARG A 256 5.94 -14.29 14.02
C ARG A 256 6.74 -13.02 13.72
N LEU A 257 6.95 -12.67 12.46
CA LEU A 257 7.60 -11.40 12.08
C LEU A 257 6.74 -10.20 12.46
N ASP A 258 5.43 -10.28 12.24
CA ASP A 258 4.48 -9.25 12.69
C ASP A 258 4.57 -9.00 14.20
N ALA A 259 4.65 -10.07 15.00
CA ALA A 259 4.87 -9.95 16.44
C ALA A 259 6.19 -9.25 16.80
N ILE A 260 7.29 -9.51 16.06
CA ILE A 260 8.56 -8.82 16.26
C ILE A 260 8.44 -7.32 15.94
N TYR A 261 7.77 -6.97 14.83
CA TYR A 261 7.53 -5.56 14.48
C TYR A 261 6.63 -4.89 15.53
N ALA A 262 5.55 -5.52 15.96
CA ALA A 262 4.68 -4.98 17.01
C ALA A 262 5.43 -4.73 18.34
N GLN A 263 6.33 -5.65 18.73
CA GLN A 263 7.20 -5.45 19.90
C GLN A 263 8.18 -4.30 19.70
N ALA A 264 8.78 -4.18 18.51
CA ALA A 264 9.67 -3.07 18.18
C ALA A 264 8.96 -1.72 18.19
N LEU A 265 7.70 -1.65 17.75
CA LEU A 265 6.86 -0.45 17.87
C LEU A 265 6.63 -0.08 19.33
N ALA A 266 6.22 -1.06 20.15
CA ALA A 266 6.00 -0.85 21.58
C ALA A 266 7.29 -0.39 22.32
N ALA A 267 8.46 -0.83 21.84
CA ALA A 267 9.76 -0.39 22.33
C ALA A 267 10.24 0.95 21.75
N GLY A 268 9.46 1.60 20.87
CA GLY A 268 9.82 2.88 20.22
C GLY A 268 10.86 2.76 19.11
N GLN A 269 11.20 1.55 18.68
CA GLN A 269 12.25 1.28 17.68
C GLN A 269 11.76 1.43 16.22
N LEU A 270 10.43 1.41 16.00
CA LEU A 270 9.80 1.67 14.70
C LEU A 270 9.33 3.12 14.56
N SER A 271 10.23 4.06 14.87
CA SER A 271 9.99 5.49 14.67
C SER A 271 10.47 5.90 13.27
N PRO A 272 9.67 6.66 12.49
CA PRO A 272 10.09 7.15 11.18
C PRO A 272 11.42 7.89 11.26
N ASP A 273 12.34 7.56 10.37
CA ASP A 273 13.65 8.19 10.40
C ASP A 273 13.57 9.71 10.13
N ALA A 274 13.97 10.51 11.12
CA ALA A 274 13.95 11.97 11.05
C ALA A 274 14.77 12.55 9.88
N SER A 275 15.77 11.81 9.37
CA SER A 275 16.56 12.21 8.20
C SER A 275 15.81 12.09 6.88
N LEU A 276 14.74 11.29 6.83
CA LEU A 276 13.85 11.20 5.65
C LEU A 276 12.96 12.44 5.52
N ASN A 277 12.61 13.06 6.66
CA ASN A 277 11.80 14.28 6.74
C ASN A 277 12.64 15.57 6.73
N SER A 278 13.96 15.45 6.81
CA SER A 278 14.87 16.59 6.77
C SER A 278 15.00 17.11 5.33
N THR A 279 14.31 18.21 5.03
CA THR A 279 14.57 18.97 3.80
C THR A 279 16.06 19.30 3.78
N PRO A 280 16.81 19.03 2.68
CA PRO A 280 18.21 19.38 2.62
C PRO A 280 18.34 20.88 2.85
N GLN A 281 18.83 21.26 4.02
CA GLN A 281 19.08 22.64 4.40
C GLN A 281 20.36 23.04 3.68
N ILE A 282 20.25 23.28 2.36
CA ILE A 282 21.33 23.85 1.59
C ILE A 282 21.54 25.26 2.16
N ASP A 283 22.67 25.48 2.83
CA ASP A 283 22.99 26.78 3.41
C ASP A 283 22.94 27.84 2.28
N PRO A 284 22.04 28.84 2.35
CA PRO A 284 21.95 29.89 1.35
C PRO A 284 23.29 30.59 1.11
N LYS A 285 24.17 30.60 2.12
CA LYS A 285 25.52 31.16 2.03
C LYS A 285 26.44 30.32 1.15
N LEU A 286 26.26 29.00 1.11
CA LEU A 286 27.03 28.12 0.23
C LEU A 286 26.61 28.30 -1.24
N ILE A 287 25.31 28.45 -1.48
CA ILE A 287 24.77 28.78 -2.82
C ILE A 287 25.31 30.14 -3.26
N ALA A 288 25.21 31.17 -2.41
CA ALA A 288 25.73 32.50 -2.69
C ALA A 288 27.24 32.49 -2.97
N ALA A 289 28.02 31.77 -2.16
CA ALA A 289 29.47 31.66 -2.35
C ALA A 289 29.88 30.91 -3.63
N ILE A 290 29.05 30.01 -4.13
CA ILE A 290 29.26 29.35 -5.43
C ILE A 290 28.89 30.30 -6.57
N LEU A 291 27.76 31.01 -6.48
CA LEU A 291 27.36 31.98 -7.51
C LEU A 291 28.35 33.15 -7.65
N ASP A 292 28.94 33.61 -6.54
CA ASP A 292 29.92 34.71 -6.54
C ASP A 292 31.26 34.32 -7.18
N LYS A 293 31.52 33.02 -7.33
CA LYS A 293 32.72 32.47 -7.96
C LYS A 293 32.53 32.08 -9.42
N LEU A 294 31.33 32.22 -9.97
CA LEU A 294 31.10 32.01 -11.41
C LEU A 294 31.44 33.29 -12.20
N PRO A 295 32.27 33.21 -13.25
CA PRO A 295 32.50 34.36 -14.13
C PRO A 295 31.20 34.76 -14.85
N PRO A 296 31.00 36.06 -15.15
CA PRO A 296 29.80 36.54 -15.83
C PRO A 296 29.66 35.89 -17.22
N PRO A 297 28.42 35.57 -17.65
CA PRO A 297 28.17 34.93 -18.93
C PRO A 297 28.62 35.85 -20.08
N GLN A 298 29.60 35.39 -20.85
CA GLN A 298 30.06 36.07 -22.06
C GLN A 298 29.04 35.85 -23.19
N ALA A 299 28.55 36.95 -23.74
CA ALA A 299 27.63 36.95 -24.87
C ALA A 299 28.35 36.58 -26.18
N GLY A 300 28.16 35.33 -26.63
CA GLY A 300 27.92 34.93 -28.03
C GLY A 300 29.10 34.76 -29.00
N VAL A 301 29.24 33.54 -29.55
CA VAL A 301 29.49 33.31 -31.00
C VAL A 301 28.75 32.03 -31.43
N HIS A 302 27.98 32.14 -32.52
CA HIS A 302 27.13 31.10 -33.10
C HIS A 302 27.94 30.07 -33.91
N VAL A 303 27.58 28.78 -33.81
CA VAL A 303 27.84 27.77 -34.84
C VAL A 303 26.53 27.02 -35.12
N ALA A 304 26.20 26.87 -36.41
CA ALA A 304 24.89 26.49 -36.93
C ALA A 304 24.54 25.00 -36.75
N GLY A 305 23.26 24.73 -36.44
CA GLY A 305 22.59 23.43 -36.66
C GLY A 305 21.42 23.09 -35.71
N GLY A 306 20.17 23.31 -36.15
CA GLY A 306 18.93 22.59 -35.75
C GLY A 306 18.38 22.76 -34.30
N PRO A 307 17.08 23.08 -34.08
CA PRO A 307 16.63 23.55 -32.78
C PRO A 307 16.29 22.40 -31.82
N VAL A 308 17.13 22.19 -30.81
CA VAL A 308 16.69 21.68 -29.49
C VAL A 308 17.21 22.63 -28.42
N THR A 309 16.41 23.64 -28.08
CA THR A 309 16.72 24.56 -26.97
C THR A 309 15.85 24.19 -25.77
N ALA A 310 16.38 23.29 -24.94
CA ALA A 310 15.95 23.16 -23.55
C ALA A 310 16.51 24.37 -22.78
N ALA A 311 15.70 25.42 -22.67
CA ALA A 311 15.98 26.52 -21.77
C ALA A 311 15.76 26.04 -20.33
N ALA A 312 16.85 25.84 -19.59
CA ALA A 312 16.84 25.75 -18.14
C ALA A 312 16.55 27.15 -17.57
N GLY A 313 15.27 27.51 -17.49
CA GLY A 313 14.81 28.58 -16.63
C GLY A 313 14.80 28.08 -15.19
N GLY A 314 15.55 28.74 -14.30
CA GLY A 314 15.31 28.61 -12.87
C GLY A 314 13.88 29.07 -12.59
N VAL A 315 13.06 28.19 -12.01
CA VAL A 315 11.69 28.53 -11.62
C VAL A 315 11.53 28.19 -10.14
N ALA A 316 11.11 29.20 -9.38
CA ALA A 316 10.66 29.09 -8.01
C ALA A 316 9.69 27.90 -7.87
N ALA A 317 9.81 27.13 -6.78
CA ALA A 317 9.02 25.95 -6.51
C ALA A 317 7.51 26.22 -6.72
N GLY A 318 6.96 25.74 -7.84
CA GLY A 318 5.55 25.88 -8.16
C GLY A 318 4.68 24.98 -7.28
N ALA A 319 3.44 25.42 -7.02
CA ALA A 319 2.44 24.60 -6.34
C ALA A 319 2.03 23.41 -7.22
N ALA A 320 1.94 22.22 -6.62
CA ALA A 320 1.45 21.02 -7.30
C ALA A 320 -0.08 20.98 -7.24
N ILE A 321 -0.74 21.14 -8.39
CA ILE A 321 -2.20 21.20 -8.52
C ILE A 321 -2.69 19.96 -9.26
N GLN A 322 -3.72 19.30 -8.75
CA GLN A 322 -4.36 18.18 -9.44
C GLN A 322 -5.36 18.69 -10.49
N VAL A 323 -5.31 18.14 -11.69
CA VAL A 323 -6.18 18.46 -12.82
C VAL A 323 -6.84 17.19 -13.35
N GLN A 324 -8.16 17.12 -13.29
CA GLN A 324 -8.97 16.00 -13.77
C GLN A 324 -9.55 16.33 -15.13
N PHE A 325 -9.51 15.39 -16.08
CA PHE A 325 -10.08 15.59 -17.41
C PHE A 325 -10.64 14.28 -17.98
N ALA A 326 -11.61 14.38 -18.88
CA ALA A 326 -12.15 13.21 -19.57
C ALA A 326 -11.14 12.71 -20.62
N SER A 327 -10.80 11.42 -20.57
CA SER A 327 -9.84 10.75 -21.46
C SER A 327 -10.52 9.60 -22.21
N PRO A 328 -11.36 9.87 -23.23
CA PRO A 328 -12.03 8.84 -24.01
C PRO A 328 -11.05 7.94 -24.77
N ASP A 329 -9.89 8.47 -25.18
CA ASP A 329 -8.83 7.78 -25.89
C ASP A 329 -7.45 8.35 -25.51
N ALA A 330 -6.37 7.73 -26.02
CA ALA A 330 -5.00 8.17 -25.75
C ALA A 330 -4.67 9.54 -26.37
N GLY A 331 -5.30 9.89 -27.50
CA GLY A 331 -5.11 11.19 -28.15
C GLY A 331 -5.65 12.34 -27.30
N ALA A 332 -6.74 12.12 -26.57
CA ALA A 332 -7.28 13.09 -25.62
C ALA A 332 -6.31 13.36 -24.44
N VAL A 333 -5.52 12.37 -24.03
CA VAL A 333 -4.51 12.49 -22.97
C VAL A 333 -3.33 13.33 -23.45
N ASP A 334 -2.82 13.03 -24.64
CA ASP A 334 -1.72 13.81 -25.25
C ASP A 334 -2.14 15.26 -25.51
N ALA A 335 -3.36 15.48 -25.99
CA ALA A 335 -3.91 16.81 -26.22
C ALA A 335 -4.08 17.61 -24.92
N ALA A 336 -4.58 16.99 -23.85
CA ALA A 336 -4.71 17.63 -22.54
C ALA A 336 -3.33 17.97 -21.95
N GLN A 337 -2.36 17.06 -22.06
CA GLN A 337 -0.99 17.28 -21.59
C GLN A 337 -0.30 18.42 -22.35
N ALA A 338 -0.45 18.46 -23.67
CA ALA A 338 0.11 19.53 -24.50
C ALA A 338 -0.53 20.89 -24.18
N ALA A 339 -1.86 20.93 -23.98
CA ALA A 339 -2.57 22.15 -23.62
C ALA A 339 -2.12 22.68 -22.24
N LEU A 340 -2.00 21.80 -21.24
CA LEU A 340 -1.53 22.19 -19.91
C LEU A 340 -0.08 22.72 -19.94
N ARG A 341 0.81 22.10 -20.73
CA ARG A 341 2.18 22.62 -20.91
C ARG A 341 2.24 23.96 -21.64
N ALA A 342 1.24 24.27 -22.46
CA ALA A 342 1.15 25.54 -23.18
C ALA A 342 0.66 26.70 -22.29
N VAL A 343 0.21 26.43 -21.05
CA VAL A 343 -0.20 27.47 -20.11
C VAL A 343 1.04 28.19 -19.55
N PRO A 344 1.15 29.53 -19.70
CA PRO A 344 2.26 30.29 -19.13
C PRO A 344 2.34 30.13 -17.62
N GLY A 345 3.53 29.76 -17.11
CA GLY A 345 3.77 29.51 -15.68
C GLY A 345 3.67 28.05 -15.28
N VAL A 346 3.26 27.14 -16.17
CA VAL A 346 3.36 25.69 -15.93
C VAL A 346 4.81 25.25 -16.08
N GLN A 347 5.34 24.66 -15.02
CA GLN A 347 6.72 24.17 -14.89
C GLN A 347 6.81 22.68 -15.19
N GLY A 348 5.72 21.93 -15.01
CA GLY A 348 5.68 20.49 -15.26
C GLY A 348 4.25 19.96 -15.30
N VAL A 349 4.03 18.92 -16.09
CA VAL A 349 2.77 18.18 -16.16
C VAL A 349 3.11 16.70 -16.16
N VAL A 350 2.58 15.96 -15.19
CA VAL A 350 2.78 14.52 -15.01
C VAL A 350 1.42 13.85 -14.87
N THR A 351 1.15 12.79 -15.62
CA THR A 351 -0.07 11.99 -15.45
C THR A 351 0.07 11.15 -14.19
N SER A 352 -0.78 11.42 -13.18
CA SER A 352 -0.77 10.68 -11.91
C SER A 352 -1.70 9.46 -11.94
N SER A 353 -2.78 9.50 -12.73
CA SER A 353 -3.68 8.38 -12.95
C SER A 353 -4.25 8.45 -14.37
N LEU A 354 -4.15 7.33 -15.10
CA LEU A 354 -4.62 7.21 -16.48
C LEU A 354 -5.79 6.22 -16.54
N ALA A 355 -6.98 6.70 -16.95
CA ALA A 355 -8.17 5.88 -17.14
C ALA A 355 -8.72 6.11 -18.55
N LEU A 356 -8.27 5.31 -19.52
CA LEU A 356 -8.79 5.36 -20.90
C LEU A 356 -10.27 4.94 -20.92
N GLY A 357 -11.12 5.78 -21.50
CA GLY A 357 -12.59 5.66 -21.43
C GLY A 357 -13.22 6.26 -20.18
N GLY A 358 -12.44 6.92 -19.31
CA GLY A 358 -12.89 7.50 -18.03
C GLY A 358 -12.34 8.90 -17.77
N VAL A 359 -12.09 9.22 -16.50
CA VAL A 359 -11.50 10.49 -16.05
C VAL A 359 -10.06 10.24 -15.63
N SER A 360 -9.12 10.90 -16.31
CA SER A 360 -7.69 10.87 -15.96
C SER A 360 -7.33 12.04 -15.07
N VAL A 361 -6.26 11.87 -14.28
CA VAL A 361 -5.74 12.88 -13.36
C VAL A 361 -4.29 13.20 -13.71
N MET A 362 -4.00 14.47 -13.87
CA MET A 362 -2.66 15.02 -14.07
C MET A 362 -2.28 15.90 -12.87
N ARG A 363 -1.01 15.84 -12.48
CA ARG A 363 -0.38 16.77 -11.55
C ARG A 363 0.35 17.84 -12.35
N VAL A 364 -0.01 19.09 -12.12
CA VAL A 364 0.58 20.27 -12.77
C VAL A 364 1.38 21.04 -11.74
N THR A 365 2.67 21.22 -11.98
CA THR A 365 3.51 22.12 -11.19
C THR A 365 3.38 23.52 -11.79
N TYR A 366 2.80 24.45 -11.05
CA TYR A 366 2.50 25.80 -11.53
C TYR A 366 3.17 26.86 -10.65
N GLY A 367 3.82 27.86 -11.26
CA GLY A 367 4.52 28.93 -10.55
C GLY A 367 3.63 29.95 -9.82
N GLY A 368 2.33 29.69 -9.70
CA GLY A 368 1.35 30.55 -9.03
C GLY A 368 0.31 29.73 -8.26
N ASP A 369 -0.80 30.36 -7.88
CA ASP A 369 -1.90 29.68 -7.18
C ASP A 369 -2.86 28.94 -8.13
N ILE A 370 -3.78 28.17 -7.53
CA ILE A 370 -4.79 27.39 -8.25
C ILE A 370 -5.79 28.25 -9.03
N GLU A 371 -6.05 29.48 -8.58
CA GLU A 371 -6.99 30.40 -9.21
C GLU A 371 -6.40 31.03 -10.48
N ALA A 372 -5.11 31.36 -10.46
CA ALA A 372 -4.34 31.80 -11.61
C ALA A 372 -4.26 30.70 -12.68
N LEU A 373 -4.00 29.44 -12.29
CA LEU A 373 -4.03 28.31 -13.23
C LEU A 373 -5.43 28.12 -13.84
N ALA A 374 -6.48 28.16 -13.03
CA ALA A 374 -7.86 28.04 -13.51
C ALA A 374 -8.22 29.16 -14.50
N SER A 375 -7.80 30.39 -14.22
CA SER A 375 -8.03 31.54 -15.10
C SER A 375 -7.30 31.42 -16.43
N ALA A 376 -6.04 30.96 -16.41
CA ALA A 376 -5.26 30.73 -17.61
C ALA A 376 -5.84 29.61 -18.50
N LEU A 377 -6.36 28.55 -17.88
CA LEU A 377 -7.05 27.46 -18.58
C LEU A 377 -8.37 27.92 -19.22
N ARG A 378 -9.15 28.77 -18.52
CA ARG A 378 -10.36 29.38 -19.10
C ARG A 378 -10.03 30.27 -20.30
N ALA A 379 -8.92 31.02 -20.25
CA ALA A 379 -8.47 31.84 -21.37
C ALA A 379 -8.09 31.00 -22.61
N GLN A 380 -7.69 29.74 -22.41
CA GLN A 380 -7.45 28.77 -23.49
C GLN A 380 -8.73 28.05 -23.96
N GLY A 381 -9.91 28.42 -23.44
CA GLY A 381 -11.19 27.86 -23.85
C GLY A 381 -11.64 26.62 -23.08
N TRP A 382 -10.95 26.23 -22.01
CA TRP A 382 -11.39 25.13 -21.15
C TRP A 382 -12.51 25.57 -20.20
N LYS A 383 -13.50 24.70 -20.02
CA LYS A 383 -14.43 24.81 -18.89
C LYS A 383 -13.75 24.25 -17.66
N VAL A 384 -13.50 25.10 -16.67
CA VAL A 384 -12.78 24.75 -15.44
C VAL A 384 -13.70 24.85 -14.23
N THR A 385 -13.91 23.72 -13.56
CA THR A 385 -14.57 23.62 -12.25
C THR A 385 -13.50 23.48 -11.17
N GLN A 386 -13.50 24.36 -10.18
CA GLN A 386 -12.54 24.34 -9.09
C GLN A 386 -13.13 23.62 -7.87
N GLY A 387 -12.38 22.65 -7.33
CA GLY A 387 -12.65 21.97 -6.07
C GLY A 387 -11.56 22.28 -5.03
N PRO A 388 -11.63 21.66 -3.83
CA PRO A 388 -10.62 21.85 -2.79
C PRO A 388 -9.27 21.27 -3.25
N GLY A 389 -8.35 22.14 -3.69
CA GLY A 389 -7.00 21.75 -4.14
C GLY A 389 -6.91 21.04 -5.49
N ALA A 390 -8.01 20.99 -6.26
CA ALA A 390 -8.05 20.33 -7.57
C ALA A 390 -8.91 21.11 -8.59
N LEU A 391 -8.59 20.95 -9.87
CA LEU A 391 -9.34 21.49 -11.00
C LEU A 391 -9.92 20.33 -11.81
N SER A 392 -11.17 20.43 -12.23
CA SER A 392 -11.74 19.58 -13.28
C SER A 392 -11.86 20.41 -14.54
N ILE A 393 -11.24 19.94 -15.63
CA ILE A 393 -11.26 20.60 -16.92
C ILE A 393 -12.03 19.78 -17.95
N ARG A 394 -12.81 20.48 -18.75
CA ARG A 394 -13.54 19.90 -19.88
C ARG A 394 -13.42 20.83 -21.07
N ARG A 395 -13.22 20.25 -22.24
CA ARG A 395 -13.22 20.98 -23.50
C ARG A 395 -14.65 21.27 -23.96
#